data_AF-A0A8J5MUV9-F1
#
_entry.id   AF-A0A8J5MUV9-F1
#
_cell.length_a   1.000
_cell.length_b   1.000
_cell.length_c   1.000
_cell.angle_alpha   90.00
_cell.angle_beta   90.00
_cell.angle_gamma   90.00
#
_symmetry.space_group_name_H-M   'P 1'
#
loop_
_entity.id
_entity.type
_entity.pdbx_description
1 polymer ?
#
loop_
_entity_poly.entity_id
_entity_poly.type
_entity_poly.pdbx_seq_one_letter_code
_entity_poly.pdbx_strand_id
1 'polypeptide(L)'
;SSSVYIHTIMEESESQSGENAKGTVRPTSSTTRSATEIYLVGQPASSIRGSKLPTMRQVLKFFFHTVNESGDRQETFKETVRNVLTFWNLARIKTISERGCREKLTRLWEHWRSLQKSRDRAAKDKVENFKSQLDLLWDIGAPDAVEDIEKNRLLTPADKQQDIAFYQDQRGERKAFMSGNDKIFAAKKRKQEERVEKPRSKQGRFAVCEPSSSDSRPQTSVVADTPTEVEMEKKDAVIQPGRYTSKHPYVTVQLPRRILQEPALKELADRLRISNNEIVSVVAAVLRSANPPGDLSEFRISRETARRARASHRRQVAAAQREAFTPPPHAVVHWDGKLVKNVVGEEHRQAIFISGRGHEEGKLLAVLPVKDGTGLTQARATARAIEDWSCASNVKALCYDTTSSNTGRVQGAVVHLEALLEKQLLRLGCRHHVMELVVRAAASNIFGKTSAPTDPLFQTLKKRWSQLDHSQYLRLDIANLPESDWLSHL
;
A
#
# COMPACT_ATOMS: atom_id res chain seq x y z
N SER A 1 50.42 40.92 -19.63
CA SER A 1 50.62 39.46 -19.64
C SER A 1 49.29 38.79 -19.89
N SER A 2 48.78 38.73 -21.12
CA SER A 2 49.34 38.08 -22.32
C SER A 2 49.44 36.56 -22.13
N SER A 3 48.41 35.81 -22.51
CA SER A 3 48.44 35.02 -23.75
C SER A 3 47.10 34.34 -24.03
N VAL A 4 46.64 34.54 -25.25
CA VAL A 4 45.63 33.79 -26.00
C VAL A 4 46.34 32.57 -26.68
N TYR A 5 45.55 31.69 -27.30
CA TYR A 5 45.83 30.62 -28.30
C TYR A 5 45.55 29.19 -27.78
N ILE A 6 44.49 28.48 -28.21
CA ILE A 6 44.06 27.95 -29.54
C ILE A 6 44.60 26.53 -29.80
N HIS A 7 43.64 25.61 -30.03
CA HIS A 7 43.62 24.33 -30.76
C HIS A 7 44.92 23.56 -31.02
N THR A 8 44.88 22.23 -30.79
CA THR A 8 45.24 21.22 -31.80
C THR A 8 44.54 19.88 -31.48
N ILE A 9 43.83 19.37 -32.48
CA ILE A 9 43.33 17.99 -32.66
C ILE A 9 44.49 17.18 -33.26
N MET A 10 44.68 15.91 -32.85
CA MET A 10 45.25 14.74 -33.57
C MET A 10 45.55 13.68 -32.49
N GLU A 11 45.45 12.37 -32.65
CA GLU A 11 45.07 11.45 -33.73
C GLU A 11 44.91 10.05 -33.08
N GLU A 12 44.35 9.15 -33.87
CA GLU A 12 44.13 7.74 -33.64
C GLU A 12 45.38 6.98 -33.14
N SER A 13 45.15 5.97 -32.30
CA SER A 13 46.00 4.77 -32.31
C SER A 13 45.11 3.54 -32.26
N GLU A 14 45.07 2.86 -33.40
CA GLU A 14 44.67 1.48 -33.53
C GLU A 14 45.67 0.59 -32.78
N SER A 15 45.17 -0.39 -32.04
CA SER A 15 45.93 -1.60 -31.74
C SER A 15 44.97 -2.79 -31.74
N GLN A 16 45.02 -3.56 -32.84
CA GLN A 16 44.48 -4.90 -32.96
C GLN A 16 45.41 -5.95 -32.31
N SER A 17 44.85 -7.15 -32.12
CA SER A 17 45.43 -8.44 -31.67
C SER A 17 45.33 -8.70 -30.16
N GLY A 18 44.84 -9.84 -29.66
CA GLY A 18 44.40 -11.08 -30.30
C GLY A 18 43.51 -11.93 -29.37
N GLU A 19 42.79 -12.85 -29.99
CA GLU A 19 41.74 -13.74 -29.47
C GLU A 19 42.23 -14.77 -28.43
N ASN A 20 41.41 -15.15 -27.43
CA ASN A 20 40.49 -16.30 -27.56
C ASN A 20 39.70 -16.66 -26.28
N ALA A 21 38.42 -16.99 -26.52
CA ALA A 21 37.57 -18.01 -25.87
C ALA A 21 36.46 -17.61 -24.84
N LYS A 22 35.26 -17.40 -25.41
CA LYS A 22 33.94 -17.99 -25.08
C LYS A 22 33.18 -17.55 -23.81
N GLY A 23 32.13 -16.76 -24.04
CA GLY A 23 30.99 -16.59 -23.13
C GLY A 23 30.14 -15.34 -23.41
N THR A 24 29.55 -15.21 -24.60
CA THR A 24 28.90 -13.97 -25.07
C THR A 24 27.57 -13.68 -24.34
N VAL A 25 27.61 -12.90 -23.27
CA VAL A 25 26.48 -12.06 -22.82
C VAL A 25 26.62 -10.72 -23.54
N ARG A 26 25.59 -10.31 -24.28
CA ARG A 26 25.60 -9.07 -25.08
C ARG A 26 25.81 -7.84 -24.17
N PRO A 27 26.79 -6.97 -24.45
CA PRO A 27 26.93 -5.69 -23.76
C PRO A 27 25.85 -4.72 -24.28
N THR A 28 25.07 -4.12 -23.37
CA THR A 28 24.17 -3.03 -23.72
C THR A 28 24.99 -1.77 -23.97
N SER A 29 25.21 -1.46 -25.25
CA SER A 29 25.74 -0.17 -25.69
C SER A 29 24.84 0.96 -25.19
N SER A 30 25.45 2.06 -24.73
CA SER A 30 24.75 3.29 -24.40
C SER A 30 24.06 3.83 -25.64
N THR A 31 22.80 3.44 -25.81
CA THR A 31 21.98 3.82 -26.96
C THR A 31 21.46 5.24 -26.70
N THR A 32 21.79 6.20 -27.56
CA THR A 32 21.29 7.57 -27.47
C THR A 32 19.76 7.60 -27.48
N ARG A 33 19.14 8.61 -26.84
CA ARG A 33 17.67 8.76 -26.74
C ARG A 33 16.94 8.68 -28.10
N SER A 34 17.61 9.02 -29.20
CA SER A 34 17.07 8.92 -30.56
C SER A 34 17.03 7.49 -31.10
N ALA A 35 17.92 6.60 -30.67
CA ALA A 35 18.00 5.23 -31.16
C ALA A 35 17.03 4.25 -30.46
N THR A 36 16.38 4.68 -29.38
CA THR A 36 15.31 3.92 -28.67
C THR A 36 13.89 4.35 -29.06
N GLU A 37 13.75 5.36 -29.91
CA GLU A 37 12.44 5.87 -30.32
C GLU A 37 11.74 4.93 -31.30
N ILE A 38 10.50 4.54 -30.96
CA ILE A 38 9.68 3.70 -31.85
C ILE A 38 9.01 4.61 -32.88
N TYR A 39 9.24 4.31 -34.16
CA TYR A 39 8.66 5.02 -35.31
C TYR A 39 7.18 5.36 -35.10
N LEU A 40 6.81 6.64 -35.22
CA LEU A 40 5.46 7.22 -35.02
C LEU A 40 4.85 7.13 -33.62
N VAL A 41 5.33 6.22 -32.76
CA VAL A 41 4.78 5.95 -31.43
C VAL A 41 5.49 6.75 -30.35
N GLY A 42 6.80 6.96 -30.50
CA GLY A 42 7.67 7.66 -29.57
C GLY A 42 8.38 6.71 -28.59
N GLN A 43 8.82 7.24 -27.46
CA GLN A 43 9.54 6.48 -26.44
C GLN A 43 8.65 5.40 -25.79
N PRO A 44 9.13 4.13 -25.66
CA PRO A 44 8.46 3.09 -24.88
C PRO A 44 8.23 3.54 -23.44
N ALA A 45 7.16 3.03 -22.81
CA ALA A 45 6.81 3.39 -21.45
C ALA A 45 6.55 2.14 -20.61
N SER A 46 7.13 2.09 -19.41
CA SER A 46 6.99 0.96 -18.48
C SER A 46 5.62 0.82 -17.83
N SER A 47 4.74 1.80 -18.02
CA SER A 47 3.38 1.79 -17.49
C SER A 47 2.48 2.68 -18.32
N ILE A 48 1.21 2.29 -18.45
CA ILE A 48 0.15 3.18 -18.92
C ILE A 48 -0.21 4.11 -17.76
N ARG A 49 -0.16 5.43 -17.98
CA ARG A 49 -0.39 6.44 -16.94
C ARG A 49 -1.56 7.34 -17.31
N GLY A 50 -2.32 7.77 -16.29
CA GLY A 50 -3.40 8.75 -16.42
C GLY A 50 -4.70 8.31 -15.74
N SER A 51 -5.66 9.22 -15.69
CA SER A 51 -7.01 8.99 -15.16
C SER A 51 -8.07 8.85 -16.27
N LYS A 52 -7.65 8.72 -17.53
CA LYS A 52 -8.51 8.55 -18.71
C LYS A 52 -8.41 7.11 -19.22
N LEU A 53 -9.34 6.69 -20.07
CA LEU A 53 -9.19 5.40 -20.76
C LEU A 53 -7.96 5.46 -21.69
N PRO A 54 -7.18 4.37 -21.88
CA PRO A 54 -5.92 4.43 -22.61
C PRO A 54 -6.07 4.82 -24.09
N THR A 55 -5.14 5.62 -24.61
CA THR A 55 -5.03 5.90 -26.06
C THR A 55 -4.32 4.76 -26.79
N MET A 56 -4.50 4.67 -28.11
CA MET A 56 -3.75 3.70 -28.93
C MET A 56 -2.23 3.88 -28.78
N ARG A 57 -1.75 5.13 -28.70
CA ARG A 57 -0.35 5.47 -28.47
C ARG A 57 0.15 4.93 -27.13
N GLN A 58 -0.62 5.10 -26.06
CA GLN A 58 -0.23 4.62 -24.73
C GLN A 58 -0.14 3.10 -24.69
N VAL A 59 -1.10 2.41 -25.33
CA VAL A 59 -1.12 0.95 -25.44
C VAL A 59 0.10 0.45 -26.22
N LEU A 60 0.44 1.09 -27.35
CA LEU A 60 1.63 0.72 -28.12
C LEU A 60 2.95 1.02 -27.38
N LYS A 61 3.06 2.15 -26.69
CA LYS A 61 4.25 2.48 -25.88
C LYS A 61 4.52 1.43 -24.80
N PHE A 62 3.46 0.96 -24.14
CA PHE A 62 3.56 -0.12 -23.16
C PHE A 62 3.93 -1.45 -23.81
N PHE A 63 3.24 -1.81 -24.90
CA PHE A 63 3.53 -3.02 -25.66
C PHE A 63 5.01 -3.11 -26.07
N PHE A 64 5.58 -2.05 -26.66
CA PHE A 64 6.99 -2.07 -27.08
C PHE A 64 7.97 -2.14 -25.92
N HIS A 65 7.63 -1.58 -24.76
CA HIS A 65 8.45 -1.74 -23.57
C HIS A 65 8.46 -3.21 -23.11
N THR A 66 7.28 -3.83 -22.98
CA THR A 66 7.17 -5.24 -22.57
C THR A 66 7.82 -6.19 -23.57
N VAL A 67 7.77 -5.89 -24.88
CA VAL A 67 8.46 -6.68 -25.92
C VAL A 67 9.98 -6.63 -25.72
N ASN A 68 10.52 -5.47 -25.38
CA ASN A 68 11.96 -5.31 -25.15
C ASN A 68 12.45 -6.05 -23.89
N GLU A 69 11.58 -6.28 -22.90
CA GLU A 69 11.91 -6.97 -21.66
C GLU A 69 11.67 -8.50 -21.73
N SER A 70 10.54 -8.94 -22.26
CA SER A 70 10.09 -10.34 -22.14
C SER A 70 10.60 -11.25 -23.27
N GLY A 71 10.88 -10.71 -24.45
CA GLY A 71 11.25 -11.49 -25.64
C GLY A 71 10.14 -12.37 -26.24
N ASP A 72 9.16 -12.82 -25.45
CA ASP A 72 7.96 -13.55 -25.92
C ASP A 72 6.85 -12.58 -26.36
N ARG A 73 6.61 -12.55 -27.67
CA ARG A 73 5.58 -11.72 -28.29
C ARG A 73 4.17 -12.10 -27.86
N GLN A 74 3.86 -13.40 -27.78
CA GLN A 74 2.50 -13.84 -27.48
C GLN A 74 2.11 -13.49 -26.06
N GLU A 75 3.01 -13.74 -25.09
CA GLU A 75 2.77 -13.34 -23.70
C GLU A 75 2.69 -11.81 -23.56
N THR A 76 3.48 -11.07 -24.33
CA THR A 76 3.41 -9.59 -24.34
C THR A 76 2.04 -9.05 -24.79
N PHE A 77 1.40 -9.68 -25.79
CA PHE A 77 0.02 -9.32 -26.18
C PHE A 77 -0.95 -9.55 -25.02
N LYS A 78 -0.82 -10.68 -24.29
CA LYS A 78 -1.69 -10.97 -23.14
C LYS A 78 -1.48 -9.94 -22.04
N GLU A 79 -0.23 -9.67 -21.69
CA GLU A 79 0.11 -8.77 -20.60
C GLU A 79 -0.32 -7.33 -20.88
N THR A 80 -0.16 -6.87 -22.12
CA THR A 80 -0.66 -5.55 -22.56
C THR A 80 -2.17 -5.46 -22.41
N VAL A 81 -2.91 -6.47 -22.85
CA VAL A 81 -4.38 -6.51 -22.73
C VAL A 81 -4.81 -6.51 -21.26
N ARG A 82 -4.19 -7.33 -20.41
CA ARG A 82 -4.51 -7.38 -18.97
C ARG A 82 -4.30 -6.03 -18.29
N ASN A 83 -3.19 -5.35 -18.58
CA ASN A 83 -2.91 -4.02 -18.03
C ASN A 83 -3.95 -2.99 -18.50
N VAL A 84 -4.34 -3.01 -19.78
CA VAL A 84 -5.37 -2.09 -20.26
C VAL A 84 -6.74 -2.38 -19.63
N LEU A 85 -7.10 -3.65 -19.46
CA LEU A 85 -8.37 -4.04 -18.83
C LEU A 85 -8.52 -3.47 -17.42
N THR A 86 -7.43 -3.20 -16.70
CA THR A 86 -7.51 -2.53 -15.39
C THR A 86 -8.19 -1.16 -15.47
N PHE A 87 -7.89 -0.35 -16.50
CA PHE A 87 -8.51 0.98 -16.70
C PHE A 87 -9.99 0.87 -17.07
N TRP A 88 -10.34 -0.11 -17.88
CA TRP A 88 -11.74 -0.34 -18.28
C TRP A 88 -12.58 -0.89 -17.11
N ASN A 89 -11.99 -1.74 -16.27
CA ASN A 89 -12.61 -2.21 -15.03
C ASN A 89 -12.81 -1.07 -14.03
N LEU A 90 -11.88 -0.12 -13.95
CA LEU A 90 -12.02 1.10 -13.14
C LEU A 90 -13.18 1.99 -13.64
N ALA A 91 -13.32 2.11 -14.97
CA ALA A 91 -14.42 2.82 -15.60
C ALA A 91 -15.76 2.09 -15.52
N ARG A 92 -15.79 0.82 -15.09
CA ARG A 92 -16.99 -0.03 -15.01
C ARG A 92 -17.71 -0.22 -16.35
N ILE A 93 -16.98 -0.05 -17.44
CA ILE A 93 -17.51 -0.24 -18.79
C ILE A 93 -17.23 -1.68 -19.20
N LYS A 94 -18.28 -2.41 -19.57
CA LYS A 94 -18.17 -3.76 -20.09
C LYS A 94 -17.30 -3.78 -21.35
N THR A 95 -16.31 -4.67 -21.41
CA THR A 95 -15.41 -4.81 -22.57
C THR A 95 -15.77 -6.02 -23.41
N ILE A 96 -15.27 -6.04 -24.65
CA ILE A 96 -15.22 -7.27 -25.46
C ILE A 96 -14.37 -8.34 -24.77
N SER A 97 -14.45 -9.58 -25.26
CA SER A 97 -13.67 -10.70 -24.72
C SER A 97 -12.16 -10.43 -24.78
N GLU A 98 -11.39 -11.03 -23.87
CA GLU A 98 -9.93 -10.89 -23.84
C GLU A 98 -9.30 -11.30 -25.18
N ARG A 99 -9.85 -12.35 -25.82
CA ARG A 99 -9.48 -12.76 -27.18
C ARG A 99 -9.70 -11.64 -28.19
N GLY A 100 -10.88 -11.01 -28.19
CA GLY A 100 -11.18 -9.88 -29.08
C GLY A 100 -10.27 -8.67 -28.85
N CYS A 101 -9.93 -8.39 -27.59
CA CYS A 101 -8.95 -7.35 -27.25
C CYS A 101 -7.56 -7.65 -27.84
N ARG A 102 -7.11 -8.91 -27.74
CA ARG A 102 -5.84 -9.35 -28.35
C ARG A 102 -5.87 -9.22 -29.87
N GLU A 103 -6.93 -9.68 -30.52
CA GLU A 103 -7.09 -9.54 -31.98
C GLU A 103 -7.06 -8.07 -32.43
N LYS A 104 -7.67 -7.17 -31.65
CA LYS A 104 -7.65 -5.73 -31.91
C LYS A 104 -6.26 -5.12 -31.70
N LEU A 105 -5.51 -5.56 -30.68
CA LEU A 105 -4.12 -5.14 -30.47
C LEU A 105 -3.20 -5.65 -31.57
N THR A 106 -3.40 -6.89 -32.04
CA THR A 106 -2.67 -7.47 -33.17
C THR A 106 -2.86 -6.63 -34.43
N ARG A 107 -4.10 -6.28 -34.78
CA ARG A 107 -4.38 -5.42 -35.95
C ARG A 107 -3.73 -4.04 -35.84
N LEU A 108 -3.74 -3.43 -34.65
CA LEU A 108 -3.10 -2.14 -34.41
C LEU A 108 -1.57 -2.24 -34.60
N TRP A 109 -0.96 -3.31 -34.10
CA TRP A 109 0.47 -3.57 -34.29
C TRP A 109 0.82 -3.88 -35.75
N GLU A 110 0.01 -4.65 -36.46
CA GLU A 110 0.20 -4.96 -37.89
C GLU A 110 0.13 -3.70 -38.76
N HIS A 111 -0.85 -2.82 -38.49
CA HIS A 111 -0.97 -1.53 -39.15
C HIS A 111 0.29 -0.68 -38.93
N TRP A 112 0.72 -0.54 -37.67
CA TRP A 112 1.98 0.14 -37.35
C TRP A 112 3.18 -0.50 -38.07
N ARG A 113 3.28 -1.83 -38.08
CA ARG A 113 4.40 -2.57 -38.68
C ARG A 113 4.45 -2.38 -40.20
N SER A 114 3.30 -2.29 -40.86
CA SER A 114 3.21 -2.01 -42.29
C SER A 114 3.74 -0.61 -42.64
N LEU A 115 3.44 0.40 -41.82
CA LEU A 115 3.92 1.77 -41.98
C LEU A 115 5.41 1.87 -41.66
N GLN A 116 5.90 1.12 -40.68
CA GLN A 116 7.33 1.03 -40.37
C GLN A 116 8.12 0.42 -41.53
N LYS A 117 7.61 -0.66 -42.14
CA LYS A 117 8.24 -1.31 -43.31
C LYS A 117 8.24 -0.42 -44.56
N SER A 118 7.28 0.49 -44.65
CA SER A 118 7.14 1.42 -45.77
C SER A 118 7.59 2.84 -45.44
N ARG A 119 8.40 3.05 -44.39
CA ARG A 119 8.76 4.41 -43.91
C ARG A 119 9.28 5.37 -44.99
N ASP A 120 9.99 4.83 -46.00
CA ASP A 120 10.60 5.61 -47.09
C ASP A 120 9.67 5.76 -48.31
N ARG A 121 8.55 5.02 -48.36
CA ARG A 121 7.59 4.96 -49.50
C ARG A 121 6.15 5.23 -49.10
N ALA A 122 5.86 5.41 -47.82
CA ALA A 122 4.51 5.58 -47.30
C ALA A 122 3.98 6.96 -47.71
N ALA A 123 2.76 6.97 -48.27
CA ALA A 123 2.06 8.21 -48.56
C ALA A 123 1.91 9.04 -47.27
N LYS A 124 2.24 10.33 -47.34
CA LYS A 124 2.19 11.26 -46.19
C LYS A 124 0.82 11.23 -45.50
N ASP A 125 -0.25 11.15 -46.28
CA ASP A 125 -1.63 11.11 -45.77
C ASP A 125 -1.90 9.87 -44.91
N LYS A 126 -1.32 8.72 -45.25
CA LYS A 126 -1.46 7.48 -44.46
C LYS A 126 -0.72 7.59 -43.13
N VAL A 127 0.45 8.21 -43.14
CA VAL A 127 1.24 8.45 -41.92
C VAL A 127 0.54 9.43 -40.99
N GLU A 128 -0.01 10.53 -41.54
CA GLU A 128 -0.69 11.55 -40.77
C GLU A 128 -2.04 11.04 -40.22
N ASN A 129 -2.79 10.27 -41.01
CA ASN A 129 -4.00 9.59 -40.56
C ASN A 129 -3.71 8.58 -39.44
N PHE A 130 -2.59 7.85 -39.50
CA PHE A 130 -2.22 6.95 -38.41
C PHE A 130 -1.83 7.73 -37.15
N LYS A 131 -1.09 8.84 -37.27
CA LYS A 131 -0.75 9.71 -36.13
C LYS A 131 -1.99 10.28 -35.45
N SER A 132 -2.98 10.73 -36.21
CA SER A 132 -4.23 11.25 -35.62
C SER A 132 -5.00 10.14 -34.90
N GLN A 133 -5.01 8.91 -35.43
CA GLN A 133 -5.61 7.74 -34.77
C GLN A 133 -4.89 7.34 -33.48
N LEU A 134 -3.58 7.52 -33.39
CA LEU A 134 -2.79 7.13 -32.22
C LEU A 134 -3.25 7.84 -30.93
N ASP A 135 -3.73 9.08 -31.03
CA ASP A 135 -4.17 9.87 -29.88
C ASP A 135 -5.66 9.68 -29.55
N LEU A 136 -6.38 8.87 -30.34
CA LEU A 136 -7.75 8.44 -30.06
C LEU A 136 -7.81 7.33 -29.01
N LEU A 137 -9.02 7.09 -28.51
CA LEU A 137 -9.31 6.02 -27.56
C LEU A 137 -9.03 4.66 -28.20
N TRP A 138 -8.30 3.79 -27.50
CA TRP A 138 -8.26 2.39 -27.87
C TRP A 138 -9.52 1.70 -27.34
N ASP A 139 -10.63 1.87 -28.07
CA ASP A 139 -11.97 1.47 -27.63
C ASP A 139 -12.11 -0.05 -27.63
N ILE A 140 -12.24 -0.66 -26.45
CA ILE A 140 -12.52 -2.09 -26.29
C ILE A 140 -13.85 -2.34 -25.60
N GLY A 141 -14.73 -1.34 -25.54
CA GLY A 141 -16.06 -1.52 -24.95
C GLY A 141 -16.90 -2.50 -25.75
N ALA A 142 -17.72 -3.26 -25.04
CA ALA A 142 -18.66 -4.20 -25.64
C ALA A 142 -19.73 -3.44 -26.44
N PRO A 143 -20.31 -4.06 -27.49
CA PRO A 143 -21.41 -3.44 -28.24
C PRO A 143 -22.60 -3.06 -27.35
N ASP A 144 -22.85 -3.86 -26.32
CA ASP A 144 -23.92 -3.68 -25.33
C ASP A 144 -23.48 -2.93 -24.07
N ALA A 145 -22.30 -2.27 -24.08
CA ALA A 145 -21.76 -1.62 -22.89
C ALA A 145 -22.66 -0.50 -22.33
N VAL A 146 -23.32 0.28 -23.20
CA VAL A 146 -24.26 1.33 -22.77
C VAL A 146 -25.52 0.71 -22.16
N GLU A 147 -26.07 -0.32 -22.79
CA GLU A 147 -27.23 -1.04 -22.27
C GLU A 147 -26.93 -1.72 -20.92
N ASP A 148 -25.72 -2.24 -20.74
CA ASP A 148 -25.27 -2.85 -19.48
C ASP A 148 -25.26 -1.82 -18.33
N ILE A 149 -24.80 -0.59 -18.60
CA ILE A 149 -24.84 0.53 -17.65
C ILE A 149 -26.30 0.90 -17.33
N GLU A 150 -27.17 0.99 -18.34
CA GLU A 150 -28.58 1.32 -18.16
C GLU A 150 -29.33 0.26 -17.34
N LYS A 151 -29.05 -1.02 -17.58
CA LYS A 151 -29.67 -2.16 -16.89
C LYS A 151 -29.11 -2.37 -15.47
N ASN A 152 -28.01 -1.69 -15.11
CA ASN A 152 -27.38 -1.83 -13.80
C ASN A 152 -28.28 -1.31 -12.67
N ARG A 153 -28.74 -2.22 -11.81
CA ARG A 153 -29.64 -1.92 -10.68
C ARG A 153 -28.94 -1.26 -9.48
N LEU A 154 -27.61 -1.18 -9.50
CA LEU A 154 -26.80 -0.63 -8.40
C LEU A 154 -26.54 0.88 -8.53
N LEU A 155 -26.72 1.43 -9.75
CA LEU A 155 -26.52 2.84 -10.09
C LEU A 155 -27.83 3.62 -9.99
N THR A 156 -27.76 4.87 -9.51
CA THR A 156 -28.88 5.80 -9.63
C THR A 156 -29.04 6.28 -11.08
N PRO A 157 -30.20 6.81 -11.50
CA PRO A 157 -30.37 7.37 -12.85
C PRO A 157 -29.32 8.45 -13.18
N ALA A 158 -28.95 9.27 -12.19
CA ALA A 158 -27.91 10.29 -12.36
C ALA A 158 -26.52 9.66 -12.58
N ASP A 159 -26.16 8.62 -11.83
CA ASP A 159 -24.87 7.93 -11.99
C ASP A 159 -24.79 7.23 -13.36
N LYS A 160 -25.89 6.62 -13.83
CA LYS A 160 -25.96 6.02 -15.17
C LYS A 160 -25.68 7.04 -16.26
N GLN A 161 -26.32 8.21 -16.17
CA GLN A 161 -26.11 9.29 -17.13
C GLN A 161 -24.67 9.79 -17.12
N GLN A 162 -24.04 9.87 -15.94
CA GLN A 162 -22.63 10.24 -15.81
C GLN A 162 -21.69 9.21 -16.44
N ASP A 163 -21.91 7.91 -16.20
CA ASP A 163 -21.08 6.84 -16.77
C ASP A 163 -21.21 6.78 -18.30
N ILE A 164 -22.42 6.97 -18.83
CA ILE A 164 -22.68 7.05 -20.28
C ILE A 164 -22.01 8.30 -20.89
N ALA A 165 -22.18 9.46 -20.26
CA ALA A 165 -21.56 10.71 -20.70
C ALA A 165 -20.03 10.63 -20.66
N PHE A 166 -19.45 9.99 -19.64
CA PHE A 166 -18.02 9.70 -19.58
C PHE A 166 -17.59 8.84 -20.76
N TYR A 167 -18.29 7.74 -21.05
CA TYR A 167 -17.89 6.87 -22.14
C TYR A 167 -17.96 7.56 -23.51
N GLN A 168 -19.00 8.38 -23.74
CA GLN A 168 -19.14 9.20 -24.94
C GLN A 168 -18.03 10.27 -25.05
N ASP A 169 -17.71 10.96 -23.95
CA ASP A 169 -16.61 11.93 -23.89
C ASP A 169 -15.26 11.27 -24.23
N GLN A 170 -15.00 10.07 -23.70
CA GLN A 170 -13.75 9.35 -23.99
C GLN A 170 -13.62 8.92 -25.45
N ARG A 171 -14.73 8.78 -26.20
CA ARG A 171 -14.73 8.55 -27.65
C ARG A 171 -14.51 9.84 -28.47
N GLY A 172 -14.76 11.00 -27.87
CA GLY A 172 -14.67 12.33 -28.50
C GLY A 172 -13.49 13.15 -27.99
N GLU A 173 -13.78 14.29 -27.34
CA GLU A 173 -12.80 15.29 -26.89
C GLU A 173 -11.99 14.87 -25.65
N ARG A 174 -12.44 13.83 -24.94
CA ARG A 174 -11.76 13.21 -23.80
C ARG A 174 -11.47 14.20 -22.67
N LYS A 175 -12.43 15.05 -22.30
CA LYS A 175 -12.27 16.05 -21.22
C LYS A 175 -12.45 15.44 -19.83
N ALA A 176 -13.29 14.43 -19.70
CA ALA A 176 -13.60 13.78 -18.43
C ALA A 176 -12.46 12.87 -17.94
N PHE A 177 -12.43 12.64 -16.63
CA PHE A 177 -11.42 11.83 -15.94
C PHE A 177 -12.06 10.96 -14.86
N MET A 178 -11.51 9.77 -14.64
CA MET A 178 -11.91 8.86 -13.58
C MET A 178 -11.44 9.39 -12.22
N SER A 179 -12.36 9.55 -11.28
CA SER A 179 -12.13 10.07 -9.93
C SER A 179 -12.09 8.95 -8.90
N GLY A 180 -10.95 8.27 -8.77
CA GLY A 180 -10.72 7.23 -7.74
C GLY A 180 -11.74 6.08 -7.73
N ASN A 181 -11.56 5.11 -6.83
CA ASN A 181 -12.53 4.02 -6.71
C ASN A 181 -13.75 4.50 -5.91
N ASP A 182 -14.92 4.53 -6.53
CA ASP A 182 -16.17 4.79 -5.80
C ASP A 182 -16.50 3.62 -4.86
N LYS A 183 -16.19 3.86 -3.58
CA LYS A 183 -16.29 2.92 -2.45
C LYS A 183 -17.75 2.56 -2.13
N ILE A 184 -18.70 3.42 -2.49
CA ILE A 184 -20.13 3.24 -2.19
C ILE A 184 -20.67 2.15 -3.11
N PHE A 185 -20.43 2.26 -4.42
CA PHE A 185 -20.84 1.24 -5.37
C PHE A 185 -20.11 -0.09 -5.15
N ALA A 186 -18.79 -0.07 -4.88
CA ALA A 186 -18.04 -1.29 -4.58
C ALA A 186 -18.63 -2.05 -3.37
N ALA A 187 -19.08 -1.33 -2.34
CA ALA A 187 -19.77 -1.93 -1.20
C ALA A 187 -21.16 -2.48 -1.56
N LYS A 188 -21.91 -1.82 -2.47
CA LYS A 188 -23.20 -2.32 -2.97
C LYS A 188 -23.02 -3.60 -3.78
N LYS A 189 -22.04 -3.64 -4.70
CA LYS A 189 -21.72 -4.83 -5.51
C LYS A 189 -21.32 -6.03 -4.65
N ARG A 190 -20.42 -5.82 -3.68
CA ARG A 190 -20.02 -6.88 -2.74
C ARG A 190 -21.20 -7.45 -1.93
N LYS A 191 -22.11 -6.59 -1.46
CA LYS A 191 -23.34 -7.05 -0.78
C LYS A 191 -24.27 -7.87 -1.68
N GLN A 192 -24.31 -7.58 -2.99
CA GLN A 192 -25.09 -8.36 -3.95
C GLN A 192 -24.43 -9.72 -4.21
N GLU A 193 -23.12 -9.76 -4.43
CA GLU A 193 -22.35 -11.00 -4.59
C GLU A 193 -22.48 -11.91 -3.35
N GLU A 194 -22.35 -11.35 -2.14
CA GLU A 194 -22.57 -12.09 -0.87
C GLU A 194 -24.00 -12.64 -0.72
N ARG A 195 -25.01 -12.01 -1.34
CA ARG A 195 -26.41 -12.49 -1.33
C ARG A 195 -26.65 -13.61 -2.33
N VAL A 196 -25.92 -13.63 -3.45
CA VAL A 196 -26.00 -14.68 -4.48
C VAL A 196 -25.19 -15.93 -4.08
N GLU A 197 -24.09 -15.75 -3.35
CA GLU A 197 -23.22 -16.87 -2.90
C GLU A 197 -23.84 -17.68 -1.75
N LYS A 198 -24.58 -17.04 -0.84
CA LYS A 198 -25.22 -17.68 0.32
C LYS A 198 -26.21 -18.82 -0.03
N PRO A 199 -27.10 -18.71 -1.04
CA PRO A 199 -27.97 -19.82 -1.43
C PRO A 199 -27.24 -20.98 -2.11
N ARG A 200 -26.12 -20.74 -2.81
CA ARG A 200 -25.33 -21.81 -3.46
C ARG A 200 -24.63 -22.75 -2.47
N SER A 201 -24.20 -22.23 -1.30
CA SER A 201 -23.55 -23.05 -0.27
C SER A 201 -24.50 -23.95 0.55
N LYS A 202 -25.82 -23.76 0.46
CA LYS A 202 -26.82 -24.51 1.24
C LYS A 202 -27.47 -25.68 0.50
N GLN A 203 -27.23 -25.84 -0.80
CA GLN A 203 -27.77 -26.96 -1.59
C GLN A 203 -26.87 -28.21 -1.63
N GLY A 204 -25.68 -28.17 -1.02
CA GLY A 204 -24.73 -29.30 -0.98
C GLY A 204 -24.79 -30.19 0.26
N ARG A 205 -25.79 -30.05 1.14
CA ARG A 205 -25.90 -30.83 2.39
C ARG A 205 -27.34 -31.29 2.63
N PHE A 206 -27.84 -32.14 1.75
CA PHE A 206 -28.98 -33.00 2.02
C PHE A 206 -28.63 -34.39 1.52
N ALA A 207 -28.14 -35.24 2.43
CA ALA A 207 -28.20 -36.69 2.30
C ALA A 207 -28.01 -37.33 3.68
N VAL A 208 -28.95 -38.21 4.00
CA VAL A 208 -28.99 -39.22 5.07
C VAL A 208 -29.42 -38.76 6.46
N CYS A 209 -30.74 -38.77 6.67
CA CYS A 209 -31.34 -39.20 7.93
C CYS A 209 -31.41 -40.74 7.92
N GLU A 210 -31.02 -41.39 9.02
CA GLU A 210 -31.71 -42.60 9.48
C GLU A 210 -32.14 -42.39 10.95
N PRO A 211 -33.30 -42.93 11.35
CA PRO A 211 -33.92 -42.66 12.64
C PRO A 211 -33.58 -43.76 13.66
N SER A 212 -33.33 -43.37 14.91
CA SER A 212 -33.53 -44.27 16.05
C SER A 212 -34.45 -43.63 17.07
N SER A 213 -35.49 -44.38 17.36
CA SER A 213 -36.59 -44.13 18.28
C SER A 213 -36.23 -44.48 19.72
N SER A 214 -36.81 -43.74 20.66
CA SER A 214 -37.35 -44.15 21.97
C SER A 214 -37.47 -42.86 22.80
N ASP A 215 -38.65 -42.24 22.87
CA ASP A 215 -39.81 -42.61 23.69
C ASP A 215 -39.54 -42.46 25.20
N SER A 216 -40.15 -41.43 25.79
CA SER A 216 -40.86 -41.43 27.08
C SER A 216 -40.90 -40.02 27.69
N ARG A 217 -42.11 -39.48 27.80
CA ARG A 217 -42.53 -38.39 28.71
C ARG A 217 -43.86 -38.86 29.31
N PRO A 218 -44.45 -38.18 30.32
CA PRO A 218 -43.99 -37.75 31.65
C PRO A 218 -44.79 -38.48 32.76
N GLN A 219 -44.38 -38.38 34.03
CA GLN A 219 -45.37 -38.23 35.12
C GLN A 219 -44.91 -37.25 36.22
N THR A 220 -45.83 -36.33 36.46
CA THR A 220 -46.04 -35.35 37.54
C THR A 220 -46.00 -35.96 38.94
N SER A 221 -45.59 -35.18 39.95
CA SER A 221 -46.38 -34.98 41.19
C SER A 221 -45.71 -33.99 42.17
N VAL A 222 -46.58 -33.24 42.87
CA VAL A 222 -46.48 -32.51 44.17
C VAL A 222 -45.34 -31.48 44.36
N VAL A 223 -45.58 -30.15 44.39
CA VAL A 223 -46.36 -29.25 45.29
C VAL A 223 -45.76 -29.06 46.69
N ALA A 224 -45.41 -27.79 46.98
CA ALA A 224 -45.21 -27.08 48.27
C ALA A 224 -43.99 -27.51 49.13
N ASP A 225 -43.21 -26.63 49.77
CA ASP A 225 -43.59 -25.42 50.49
C ASP A 225 -42.53 -24.29 50.46
N THR A 226 -43.00 -23.08 50.76
CA THR A 226 -42.23 -21.83 50.86
C THR A 226 -41.81 -21.55 52.33
N PRO A 227 -40.82 -20.66 52.56
CA PRO A 227 -40.14 -20.50 53.85
C PRO A 227 -40.58 -19.26 54.64
N THR A 228 -40.54 -19.34 55.97
CA THR A 228 -40.59 -18.22 56.94
C THR A 228 -40.25 -18.83 58.32
N GLU A 229 -39.48 -18.27 59.26
CA GLU A 229 -39.19 -16.89 59.63
C GLU A 229 -37.99 -16.79 60.61
N VAL A 230 -37.36 -15.61 60.57
CA VAL A 230 -36.53 -14.82 61.52
C VAL A 230 -35.91 -15.33 62.85
N GLU A 231 -34.65 -14.83 63.00
CA GLU A 231 -33.98 -14.19 64.16
C GLU A 231 -33.62 -14.96 65.44
N MET A 232 -32.33 -14.89 65.82
CA MET A 232 -31.88 -14.13 67.02
C MET A 232 -30.35 -14.18 67.21
N GLU A 233 -29.78 -13.01 67.47
CA GLU A 233 -28.39 -12.81 67.91
C GLU A 233 -28.12 -13.44 69.29
N LYS A 234 -26.96 -14.09 69.45
CA LYS A 234 -26.20 -14.08 70.71
C LYS A 234 -24.70 -14.03 70.42
N LYS A 235 -24.07 -12.96 70.94
CA LYS A 235 -22.62 -12.78 71.03
C LYS A 235 -22.11 -13.58 72.23
N ASP A 236 -21.20 -14.51 71.98
CA ASP A 236 -20.23 -14.95 72.99
C ASP A 236 -18.86 -15.08 72.32
N ALA A 237 -17.92 -14.27 72.78
CA ALA A 237 -16.56 -14.20 72.30
C ALA A 237 -15.76 -15.42 72.77
N VAL A 238 -15.63 -16.42 71.90
CA VAL A 238 -14.67 -17.51 72.07
C VAL A 238 -13.55 -17.30 71.05
N ILE A 239 -12.33 -17.02 71.53
CA ILE A 239 -11.12 -17.02 70.72
C ILE A 239 -10.88 -18.47 70.29
N GLN A 240 -11.33 -18.82 69.09
CA GLN A 240 -11.04 -20.11 68.45
C GLN A 240 -9.75 -20.01 67.62
N PRO A 241 -8.98 -21.11 67.51
CA PRO A 241 -7.77 -21.16 66.71
C PRO A 241 -8.11 -20.76 65.27
N GLY A 242 -7.27 -19.91 64.68
CA GLY A 242 -7.51 -19.27 63.39
C GLY A 242 -7.99 -20.25 62.33
N ARG A 243 -9.31 -20.31 62.13
CA ARG A 243 -9.91 -20.97 60.97
C ARG A 243 -9.44 -20.16 59.77
N TYR A 244 -8.56 -20.73 58.96
CA TYR A 244 -8.48 -20.33 57.57
C TYR A 244 -9.86 -20.59 56.98
N THR A 245 -10.72 -19.57 56.96
CA THR A 245 -11.95 -19.64 56.20
C THR A 245 -11.52 -19.77 54.75
N SER A 246 -11.73 -20.96 54.19
CA SER A 246 -11.59 -21.17 52.75
C SER A 246 -12.46 -20.10 52.10
N LYS A 247 -11.84 -19.10 51.48
CA LYS A 247 -12.59 -18.05 50.78
C LYS A 247 -13.47 -18.76 49.78
N HIS A 248 -14.75 -18.36 49.71
CA HIS A 248 -15.67 -18.90 48.72
C HIS A 248 -14.99 -18.85 47.33
N PRO A 249 -15.07 -19.92 46.50
CA PRO A 249 -14.28 -20.02 45.27
C PRO A 249 -14.62 -18.95 44.23
N TYR A 250 -15.72 -18.23 44.42
CA TYR A 250 -16.22 -17.17 43.53
C TYR A 250 -16.39 -15.85 44.28
N VAL A 251 -16.15 -14.76 43.56
CA VAL A 251 -16.39 -13.38 44.01
C VAL A 251 -17.46 -12.74 43.12
N THR A 252 -18.37 -11.98 43.72
CA THR A 252 -19.41 -11.24 43.00
C THR A 252 -18.81 -10.01 42.30
N VAL A 253 -18.95 -9.94 40.97
CA VAL A 253 -18.50 -8.81 40.16
C VAL A 253 -19.65 -8.34 39.27
N GLN A 254 -19.92 -7.03 39.25
CA GLN A 254 -20.88 -6.43 38.33
C GLN A 254 -20.16 -6.00 37.05
N LEU A 255 -20.65 -6.46 35.90
CA LEU A 255 -20.08 -6.13 34.59
C LEU A 255 -21.06 -5.29 33.76
N PRO A 256 -20.57 -4.26 33.06
CA PRO A 256 -21.43 -3.45 32.21
C PRO A 256 -21.86 -4.23 30.97
N ARG A 257 -23.13 -4.08 30.56
CA ARG A 257 -23.67 -4.66 29.31
C ARG A 257 -22.88 -4.24 28.06
N ARG A 258 -22.17 -3.12 28.13
CA ARG A 258 -21.32 -2.57 27.06
C ARG A 258 -19.83 -2.72 27.36
N ILE A 259 -19.39 -3.83 27.94
CA ILE A 259 -18.00 -4.10 28.34
C ILE A 259 -16.94 -3.75 27.28
N LEU A 260 -17.21 -3.95 25.98
CA LEU A 260 -16.29 -3.59 24.88
C LEU A 260 -16.10 -2.07 24.69
N GLN A 261 -16.91 -1.24 25.34
CA GLN A 261 -16.79 0.23 25.30
C GLN A 261 -15.89 0.77 26.43
N GLU A 262 -15.49 -0.07 27.39
CA GLU A 262 -14.65 0.35 28.51
C GLU A 262 -13.27 0.84 28.03
N PRO A 263 -12.83 2.05 28.44
CA PRO A 263 -11.52 2.63 28.07
C PRO A 263 -10.36 1.66 28.30
N ALA A 264 -10.23 1.12 29.51
CA ALA A 264 -9.13 0.23 29.89
C ALA A 264 -9.03 -1.01 28.97
N LEU A 265 -10.17 -1.58 28.58
CA LEU A 265 -10.19 -2.76 27.70
C LEU A 265 -9.76 -2.40 26.27
N LYS A 266 -10.18 -1.23 25.75
CA LYS A 266 -9.78 -0.74 24.42
C LYS A 266 -8.28 -0.43 24.37
N GLU A 267 -7.78 0.27 25.39
CA GLU A 267 -6.37 0.63 25.53
C GLU A 267 -5.48 -0.61 25.65
N LEU A 268 -5.87 -1.57 26.48
CA LEU A 268 -5.17 -2.84 26.62
C LEU A 268 -5.12 -3.60 25.29
N ALA A 269 -6.25 -3.67 24.58
CA ALA A 269 -6.31 -4.36 23.30
C ALA A 269 -5.47 -3.67 22.21
N ASP A 270 -5.39 -2.34 22.20
CA ASP A 270 -4.52 -1.60 21.29
C ASP A 270 -3.03 -1.84 21.65
N ARG A 271 -2.68 -1.75 22.95
CA ARG A 271 -1.31 -1.97 23.45
C ARG A 271 -0.80 -3.39 23.15
N LEU A 272 -1.63 -4.40 23.38
CA LEU A 272 -1.29 -5.80 23.15
C LEU A 272 -1.53 -6.25 21.70
N ARG A 273 -1.94 -5.35 20.81
CA ARG A 273 -2.23 -5.63 19.38
C ARG A 273 -3.28 -6.73 19.18
N ILE A 274 -4.24 -6.85 20.09
CA ILE A 274 -5.34 -7.80 20.03
C ILE A 274 -6.33 -7.37 18.93
N SER A 275 -6.71 -8.29 18.06
CA SER A 275 -7.69 -8.05 17.00
C SER A 275 -9.12 -7.94 17.55
N ASN A 276 -10.03 -7.39 16.75
CA ASN A 276 -11.43 -7.25 17.15
C ASN A 276 -12.15 -8.60 17.35
N ASN A 277 -11.67 -9.67 16.72
CA ASN A 277 -12.21 -11.01 16.92
C ASN A 277 -11.67 -11.61 18.21
N GLU A 278 -10.36 -11.51 18.44
CA GLU A 278 -9.72 -12.05 19.64
C GLU A 278 -10.26 -11.41 20.92
N ILE A 279 -10.43 -10.09 20.96
CA ILE A 279 -10.99 -9.42 22.14
C ILE A 279 -12.42 -9.87 22.43
N VAL A 280 -13.23 -10.09 21.40
CA VAL A 280 -14.59 -10.62 21.53
C VAL A 280 -14.56 -12.04 22.06
N SER A 281 -13.67 -12.89 21.53
CA SER A 281 -13.49 -14.27 22.00
C SER A 281 -13.04 -14.33 23.45
N VAL A 282 -12.07 -13.49 23.85
CA VAL A 282 -11.58 -13.41 25.23
C VAL A 282 -12.70 -12.99 26.18
N VAL A 283 -13.42 -11.92 25.86
CA VAL A 283 -14.55 -11.45 26.70
C VAL A 283 -15.65 -12.50 26.79
N ALA A 284 -16.01 -13.14 25.67
CA ALA A 284 -17.04 -14.19 25.66
C ALA A 284 -16.61 -15.43 26.46
N ALA A 285 -15.32 -15.78 26.45
CA ALA A 285 -14.78 -16.85 27.28
C ALA A 285 -14.90 -16.51 28.77
N VAL A 286 -14.49 -15.30 29.18
CA VAL A 286 -14.58 -14.83 30.58
C VAL A 286 -16.03 -14.85 31.08
N LEU A 287 -16.99 -14.39 30.27
CA LEU A 287 -18.40 -14.39 30.66
C LEU A 287 -19.00 -15.78 30.80
N ARG A 288 -18.60 -16.72 29.92
CA ARG A 288 -19.02 -18.13 30.04
C ARG A 288 -18.41 -18.85 31.25
N SER A 289 -17.26 -18.38 31.74
CA SER A 289 -16.63 -18.91 32.95
C SER A 289 -17.26 -18.40 34.26
N ALA A 290 -18.21 -17.46 34.20
CA ALA A 290 -18.96 -17.02 35.37
C ALA A 290 -19.83 -18.14 35.95
N ASN A 291 -20.23 -18.02 37.22
CA ASN A 291 -21.15 -18.96 37.87
C ASN A 291 -22.34 -18.20 38.48
N PRO A 292 -23.57 -18.35 37.94
CA PRO A 292 -23.90 -19.12 36.74
C PRO A 292 -23.26 -18.53 35.46
N PRO A 293 -23.11 -19.31 34.37
CA PRO A 293 -22.55 -18.81 33.11
C PRO A 293 -23.33 -17.59 32.62
N GLY A 294 -22.62 -16.51 32.28
CA GLY A 294 -23.25 -15.28 31.80
C GLY A 294 -23.88 -15.50 30.43
N ASP A 295 -25.14 -15.09 30.26
CA ASP A 295 -25.80 -15.08 28.97
C ASP A 295 -25.19 -14.00 28.07
N LEU A 296 -24.54 -14.42 26.98
CA LEU A 296 -23.92 -13.53 26.02
C LEU A 296 -24.93 -12.62 25.31
N SER A 297 -26.22 -12.99 25.27
CA SER A 297 -27.28 -12.19 24.66
C SER A 297 -27.54 -10.88 25.42
N GLU A 298 -27.25 -10.85 26.73
CA GLU A 298 -27.41 -9.67 27.57
C GLU A 298 -26.32 -8.62 27.35
N PHE A 299 -25.19 -9.02 26.76
CA PHE A 299 -24.05 -8.17 26.50
C PHE A 299 -23.98 -7.76 25.03
N ARG A 300 -23.56 -6.52 24.77
CA ARG A 300 -23.34 -6.01 23.41
C ARG A 300 -21.99 -6.47 22.85
N ILE A 301 -21.85 -7.77 22.63
CA ILE A 301 -20.60 -8.39 22.21
C ILE A 301 -20.68 -8.75 20.73
N SER A 302 -20.03 -7.94 19.90
CA SER A 302 -19.83 -8.26 18.49
C SER A 302 -18.54 -7.64 17.99
N ARG A 303 -17.96 -8.23 16.94
CA ARG A 303 -16.78 -7.69 16.25
C ARG A 303 -16.97 -6.23 15.86
N GLU A 304 -18.16 -5.88 15.36
CA GLU A 304 -18.47 -4.53 14.89
C GLU A 304 -18.64 -3.54 16.06
N THR A 305 -19.15 -3.99 17.21
CA THR A 305 -19.16 -3.18 18.43
C THR A 305 -17.73 -2.88 18.92
N ALA A 306 -16.86 -3.89 18.99
CA ALA A 306 -15.45 -3.71 19.34
C ALA A 306 -14.75 -2.75 18.37
N ARG A 307 -14.95 -2.94 17.07
CA ARG A 307 -14.37 -2.09 16.02
C ARG A 307 -14.78 -0.63 16.16
N ARG A 308 -16.08 -0.36 16.32
CA ARG A 308 -16.61 1.01 16.46
C ARG A 308 -16.16 1.66 17.76
N ALA A 309 -16.18 0.93 18.87
CA ALA A 309 -15.74 1.43 20.17
C ALA A 309 -14.26 1.85 20.14
N ARG A 310 -13.38 0.99 19.62
CA ARG A 310 -11.95 1.30 19.45
C ARG A 310 -11.69 2.43 18.47
N ALA A 311 -12.41 2.47 17.34
CA ALA A 311 -12.27 3.57 16.38
C ALA A 311 -12.66 4.93 16.99
N SER A 312 -13.77 4.97 17.75
CA SER A 312 -14.20 6.18 18.45
C SER A 312 -13.17 6.61 19.49
N HIS A 313 -12.71 5.67 20.33
CA HIS A 313 -11.74 5.96 21.38
C HIS A 313 -10.39 6.44 20.81
N ARG A 314 -9.87 5.80 19.76
CA ARG A 314 -8.64 6.26 19.08
C ARG A 314 -8.77 7.68 18.51
N ARG A 315 -9.94 8.07 18.01
CA ARG A 315 -10.19 9.46 17.57
C ARG A 315 -10.14 10.44 18.74
N GLN A 316 -10.74 10.08 19.87
CA GLN A 316 -10.71 10.92 21.08
C GLN A 316 -9.28 11.09 21.60
N VAL A 317 -8.53 9.99 21.71
CA VAL A 317 -7.11 10.03 22.12
C VAL A 317 -6.28 10.86 21.15
N ALA A 318 -6.47 10.69 19.84
CA ALA A 318 -5.74 11.48 18.84
C ALA A 318 -6.09 12.98 18.92
N ALA A 319 -7.36 13.34 19.15
CA ALA A 319 -7.78 14.73 19.33
C ALA A 319 -7.15 15.34 20.58
N ALA A 320 -7.21 14.64 21.72
CA ALA A 320 -6.59 15.09 22.97
C ALA A 320 -5.07 15.25 22.84
N GLN A 321 -4.41 14.32 22.14
CA GLN A 321 -2.97 14.43 21.86
C GLN A 321 -2.62 15.61 20.95
N ARG A 322 -3.53 16.02 20.06
CA ARG A 322 -3.34 17.16 19.17
C ARG A 322 -3.55 18.48 19.92
N GLU A 323 -4.53 18.52 20.81
CA GLU A 323 -4.80 19.68 21.67
C GLU A 323 -3.68 19.92 22.69
N ALA A 324 -3.15 18.85 23.29
CA ALA A 324 -2.03 18.93 24.24
C ALA A 324 -0.66 19.18 23.57
N PHE A 325 -0.58 19.15 22.23
CA PHE A 325 0.69 19.27 21.53
C PHE A 325 1.15 20.72 21.43
N THR A 326 2.38 20.98 21.88
CA THR A 326 3.06 22.25 21.68
C THR A 326 4.19 22.08 20.66
N PRO A 327 4.18 22.82 19.53
CA PRO A 327 5.24 22.76 18.53
C PRO A 327 6.61 23.12 19.11
N PRO A 328 7.68 22.32 18.87
CA PRO A 328 9.02 22.69 19.32
C PRO A 328 9.50 23.97 18.59
N PRO A 329 10.22 24.89 19.24
CA PRO A 329 10.58 26.20 18.67
C PRO A 329 11.59 26.13 17.50
N HIS A 330 12.48 25.13 17.52
CA HIS A 330 13.45 24.86 16.47
C HIS A 330 13.26 23.41 15.99
N ALA A 331 12.24 23.23 15.16
CA ALA A 331 11.80 21.92 14.77
C ALA A 331 12.60 21.36 13.58
N VAL A 332 12.86 20.06 13.63
CA VAL A 332 13.31 19.27 12.48
C VAL A 332 12.15 18.42 12.01
N VAL A 333 11.79 18.54 10.74
CA VAL A 333 10.76 17.69 10.13
C VAL A 333 11.43 16.51 9.47
N HIS A 334 10.94 15.31 9.77
CA HIS A 334 11.43 14.07 9.19
C HIS A 334 10.33 13.43 8.37
N TRP A 335 10.67 12.83 7.24
CA TRP A 335 9.73 11.97 6.53
C TRP A 335 10.42 10.75 5.93
N ASP A 336 9.66 9.65 5.89
CA ASP A 336 10.10 8.40 5.30
C ASP A 336 8.93 7.72 4.56
N GLY A 337 9.23 7.14 3.39
CA GLY A 337 8.26 6.52 2.50
C GLY A 337 8.41 5.00 2.46
N LYS A 338 7.31 4.27 2.54
CA LYS A 338 7.30 2.81 2.40
C LYS A 338 6.16 2.32 1.52
N LEU A 339 6.46 1.37 0.65
CA LEU A 339 5.45 0.65 -0.12
C LEU A 339 4.81 -0.43 0.78
N VAL A 340 3.50 -0.35 0.97
CA VAL A 340 2.74 -1.26 1.83
C VAL A 340 1.71 -2.00 1.00
N LYS A 341 1.67 -3.33 1.14
CA LYS A 341 0.65 -4.17 0.52
C LYS A 341 -0.64 -4.10 1.34
N ASN A 342 -1.70 -3.62 0.72
CA ASN A 342 -3.06 -3.65 1.23
C ASN A 342 -3.91 -4.64 0.44
N VAL A 343 -5.15 -4.87 0.91
CA VAL A 343 -6.13 -5.76 0.25
C VAL A 343 -6.45 -5.34 -1.20
N VAL A 344 -6.20 -4.08 -1.56
CA VAL A 344 -6.49 -3.48 -2.88
C VAL A 344 -5.26 -3.43 -3.80
N GLY A 345 -4.06 -3.74 -3.28
CA GLY A 345 -2.80 -3.61 -4.01
C GLY A 345 -1.73 -2.91 -3.20
N GLU A 346 -0.69 -2.42 -3.88
CA GLU A 346 0.40 -1.68 -3.27
C GLU A 346 0.04 -0.20 -3.10
N GLU A 347 0.30 0.35 -1.92
CA GLU A 347 0.04 1.74 -1.55
C GLU A 347 1.33 2.34 -0.99
N HIS A 348 1.77 3.48 -1.53
CA HIS A 348 2.84 4.25 -0.90
C HIS A 348 2.29 4.92 0.36
N ARG A 349 2.96 4.71 1.49
CA ARG A 349 2.68 5.41 2.75
C ARG A 349 3.87 6.22 3.18
N GLN A 350 3.63 7.44 3.58
CA GLN A 350 4.64 8.34 4.10
C GLN A 350 4.38 8.60 5.58
N ALA A 351 5.37 8.30 6.42
CA ALA A 351 5.39 8.68 7.81
C ALA A 351 6.09 10.03 7.95
N ILE A 352 5.49 10.93 8.74
CA ILE A 352 5.98 12.30 8.95
C ILE A 352 6.11 12.53 10.45
N PHE A 353 7.29 12.95 10.88
CA PHE A 353 7.62 13.21 12.27
C PHE A 353 8.18 14.61 12.44
N ILE A 354 8.09 15.11 13.67
CA ILE A 354 8.77 16.33 14.07
C ILE A 354 9.59 16.06 15.32
N SER A 355 10.83 16.54 15.35
CA SER A 355 11.68 16.48 16.54
C SER A 355 12.17 17.87 16.90
N GLY A 356 12.55 18.04 18.17
CA GLY A 356 13.07 19.29 18.71
C GLY A 356 13.00 19.25 20.22
N ARG A 357 13.31 20.38 20.86
CA ARG A 357 13.25 20.48 22.34
C ARG A 357 11.85 20.10 22.85
N GLY A 358 11.79 19.17 23.80
CA GLY A 358 10.56 18.60 24.35
C GLY A 358 9.94 17.46 23.52
N HIS A 359 10.55 17.12 22.38
CA HIS A 359 10.16 16.02 21.49
C HIS A 359 11.43 15.36 20.90
N GLU A 360 12.39 15.04 21.76
CA GLU A 360 13.71 14.54 21.38
C GLU A 360 13.63 13.19 20.64
N GLU A 361 12.73 12.32 21.06
CA GLU A 361 12.45 11.02 20.42
C GLU A 361 11.63 11.14 19.12
N GLY A 362 11.14 12.34 18.82
CA GLY A 362 10.29 12.62 17.68
C GLY A 362 8.81 12.32 17.94
N LYS A 363 7.95 13.27 17.57
CA LYS A 363 6.50 13.11 17.56
C LYS A 363 6.04 12.73 16.15
N LEU A 364 5.34 11.60 16.02
CA LEU A 364 4.65 11.23 14.80
C LEU A 364 3.46 12.18 14.56
N LEU A 365 3.48 12.90 13.44
CA LEU A 365 2.41 13.82 13.04
C LEU A 365 1.36 13.10 12.19
N ALA A 366 1.82 12.32 11.21
CA ALA A 366 0.92 11.63 10.29
C ALA A 366 1.58 10.41 9.64
N VAL A 367 0.74 9.43 9.28
CA VAL A 367 1.09 8.34 8.36
C VAL A 367 0.06 8.38 7.23
N LEU A 368 0.44 8.97 6.11
CA LEU A 368 -0.48 9.30 5.03
C LEU A 368 -0.27 8.37 3.83
N PRO A 369 -1.35 7.85 3.22
CA PRO A 369 -1.24 7.26 1.89
C PRO A 369 -0.95 8.38 0.88
N VAL A 370 0.04 8.14 0.03
CA VAL A 370 0.45 9.05 -1.04
C VAL A 370 0.30 8.36 -2.39
N LYS A 371 -0.05 9.14 -3.42
CA LYS A 371 -0.36 8.59 -4.76
C LYS A 371 0.85 7.91 -5.43
N ASP A 372 2.05 8.41 -5.15
CA ASP A 372 3.32 7.98 -5.73
C ASP A 372 4.46 8.42 -4.80
N GLY A 373 5.66 7.88 -5.03
CA GLY A 373 6.89 8.27 -4.32
C GLY A 373 7.63 9.46 -4.93
N THR A 374 6.95 10.35 -5.68
CA THR A 374 7.63 11.52 -6.26
C THR A 374 7.88 12.60 -5.21
N GLY A 375 8.95 13.38 -5.39
CA GLY A 375 9.32 14.44 -4.47
C GLY A 375 8.20 15.46 -4.23
N LEU A 376 7.49 15.87 -5.30
CA LEU A 376 6.35 16.80 -5.18
C LEU A 376 5.23 16.24 -4.30
N THR A 377 4.88 14.96 -4.47
CA THR A 377 3.85 14.33 -3.66
C THR A 377 4.26 14.25 -2.20
N GLN A 378 5.52 13.86 -1.96
CA GLN A 378 6.08 13.76 -0.62
C GLN A 378 6.13 15.11 0.09
N ALA A 379 6.54 16.16 -0.62
CA ALA A 379 6.58 17.52 -0.11
C ALA A 379 5.18 18.02 0.27
N ARG A 380 4.19 17.84 -0.60
CA ARG A 380 2.80 18.27 -0.33
C ARG A 380 2.17 17.53 0.86
N ALA A 381 2.42 16.23 0.98
CA ALA A 381 1.94 15.46 2.12
C ALA A 381 2.59 15.95 3.44
N THR A 382 3.89 16.22 3.40
CA THR A 382 4.65 16.75 4.54
C THR A 382 4.17 18.13 4.93
N ALA A 383 4.04 19.07 3.98
CA ALA A 383 3.54 20.43 4.19
C ALA A 383 2.16 20.45 4.87
N ARG A 384 1.22 19.65 4.37
CA ARG A 384 -0.11 19.53 4.99
C ARG A 384 -0.04 19.03 6.42
N ALA A 385 0.78 18.01 6.70
CA ALA A 385 0.92 17.49 8.05
C ALA A 385 1.52 18.52 9.02
N ILE A 386 2.50 19.32 8.60
CA ILE A 386 3.08 20.35 9.47
C ILE A 386 2.16 21.56 9.64
N GLU A 387 1.36 21.91 8.63
CA GLU A 387 0.31 22.94 8.72
C GLU A 387 -0.80 22.50 9.67
N ASP A 388 -1.29 21.26 9.52
CA ASP A 388 -2.31 20.67 10.37
C ASP A 388 -1.89 20.73 11.85
N TRP A 389 -0.62 20.51 12.15
CA TRP A 389 -0.10 20.55 13.52
C TRP A 389 0.42 21.92 13.95
N SER A 390 0.20 22.98 13.15
CA SER A 390 0.64 24.35 13.42
C SER A 390 2.16 24.46 13.68
N CYS A 391 2.94 23.63 13.00
CA CYS A 391 4.39 23.55 13.14
C CYS A 391 5.18 24.34 12.09
N ALA A 392 4.54 24.74 10.98
CA ALA A 392 5.21 25.30 9.81
C ALA A 392 6.10 26.52 10.10
N SER A 393 5.72 27.37 11.07
CA SER A 393 6.53 28.51 11.51
C SER A 393 7.85 28.10 12.17
N ASN A 394 7.84 26.97 12.88
CA ASN A 394 8.91 26.54 13.76
C ASN A 394 9.93 25.63 13.08
N VAL A 395 9.63 25.14 11.88
CA VAL A 395 10.55 24.30 11.09
C VAL A 395 11.80 25.08 10.75
N LYS A 396 12.96 24.55 11.16
CA LYS A 396 14.30 25.10 10.84
C LYS A 396 15.15 24.12 10.04
N ALA A 397 14.84 22.83 10.10
CA ALA A 397 15.58 21.80 9.38
C ALA A 397 14.66 20.69 8.86
N LEU A 398 15.17 19.98 7.87
CA LEU A 398 14.54 18.85 7.19
C LEU A 398 15.47 17.64 7.29
N CYS A 399 14.93 16.46 7.58
CA CYS A 399 15.68 15.21 7.64
C CYS A 399 14.97 14.14 6.79
N TYR A 400 15.70 13.52 5.87
CA TYR A 400 15.13 12.66 4.84
C TYR A 400 16.18 11.69 4.28
N ASP A 401 15.75 10.57 3.71
CA ASP A 401 16.62 9.64 3.00
C ASP A 401 17.22 10.30 1.75
N THR A 402 18.48 9.98 1.42
CA THR A 402 19.24 10.67 0.35
C THR A 402 18.86 10.23 -1.07
N THR A 403 17.71 9.58 -1.23
CA THR A 403 17.19 9.17 -2.54
C THR A 403 16.89 10.36 -3.44
N SER A 404 16.98 10.15 -4.75
CA SER A 404 16.80 11.21 -5.76
C SER A 404 15.42 11.87 -5.73
N SER A 405 14.38 11.16 -5.27
CA SER A 405 13.04 11.72 -5.04
C SER A 405 13.04 12.81 -3.96
N ASN A 406 13.95 12.75 -2.98
CA ASN A 406 14.07 13.74 -1.93
C ASN A 406 15.12 14.81 -2.24
N THR A 407 16.30 14.39 -2.70
CA THR A 407 17.48 15.25 -2.90
C THR A 407 17.54 15.93 -4.27
N GLY A 408 16.71 15.52 -5.23
CA GLY A 408 16.77 16.00 -6.62
C GLY A 408 16.79 17.53 -6.73
N ARG A 409 17.77 18.08 -7.47
CA ARG A 409 18.01 19.54 -7.59
C ARG A 409 16.79 20.36 -8.00
N VAL A 410 15.90 19.78 -8.82
CA VAL A 410 14.70 20.47 -9.36
C VAL A 410 13.41 19.82 -8.89
N GLN A 411 13.39 18.49 -8.76
CA GLN A 411 12.16 17.72 -8.47
C GLN A 411 12.19 17.01 -7.11
N GLY A 412 13.20 17.30 -6.29
CA GLY A 412 13.34 16.74 -4.95
C GLY A 412 12.26 17.26 -4.01
N ALA A 413 11.81 16.40 -3.09
CA ALA A 413 10.86 16.76 -2.05
C ALA A 413 11.30 18.00 -1.24
N VAL A 414 12.61 18.11 -0.99
CA VAL A 414 13.21 19.21 -0.24
C VAL A 414 13.01 20.55 -0.93
N VAL A 415 13.27 20.60 -2.24
CA VAL A 415 13.12 21.80 -3.06
C VAL A 415 11.67 22.26 -3.07
N HIS A 416 10.75 21.32 -3.25
CA HIS A 416 9.32 21.60 -3.22
C HIS A 416 8.83 22.03 -1.84
N LEU A 417 9.35 21.44 -0.77
CA LEU A 417 8.92 21.75 0.60
C LEU A 417 9.43 23.12 1.06
N GLU A 418 10.67 23.49 0.73
CA GLU A 418 11.18 24.85 0.96
C GLU A 418 10.37 25.90 0.21
N ALA A 419 9.99 25.62 -1.05
CA ALA A 419 9.12 26.50 -1.83
C ALA A 419 7.72 26.63 -1.23
N LEU A 420 7.11 25.52 -0.78
CA LEU A 420 5.79 25.53 -0.13
C LEU A 420 5.80 26.29 1.20
N LEU A 421 6.91 26.27 1.93
CA LEU A 421 7.07 26.96 3.21
C LEU A 421 7.65 28.37 3.08
N GLU A 422 8.03 28.77 1.86
CA GLU A 422 8.69 30.04 1.54
C GLU A 422 9.93 30.31 2.41
N LYS A 423 10.71 29.25 2.69
CA LYS A 423 11.86 29.29 3.61
C LYS A 423 13.00 28.42 3.10
N GLN A 424 14.23 28.92 3.22
CA GLN A 424 15.40 28.06 3.18
C GLN A 424 15.54 27.33 4.52
N LEU A 425 15.75 26.01 4.46
CA LEU A 425 15.80 25.15 5.63
C LEU A 425 17.12 24.39 5.66
N LEU A 426 17.59 24.05 6.86
CA LEU A 426 18.77 23.22 6.99
C LEU A 426 18.46 21.81 6.50
N ARG A 427 19.21 21.35 5.49
CA ARG A 427 19.04 20.06 4.83
C ARG A 427 19.91 19.01 5.48
N LEU A 428 19.31 18.04 6.14
CA LEU A 428 20.00 16.96 6.84
C LEU A 428 19.73 15.63 6.14
N GLY A 429 20.76 15.06 5.50
CA GLY A 429 20.68 13.69 5.01
C GLY A 429 20.55 12.70 6.18
N CYS A 430 19.65 11.73 6.04
CA CYS A 430 19.45 10.71 7.05
C CYS A 430 20.74 9.89 7.26
N ARG A 431 21.36 10.04 8.43
CA ARG A 431 22.61 9.31 8.77
C ARG A 431 22.43 7.81 8.77
N HIS A 432 21.25 7.30 9.13
CA HIS A 432 20.96 5.87 9.06
C HIS A 432 21.05 5.37 7.61
N HIS A 433 20.45 6.10 6.67
CA HIS A 433 20.48 5.74 5.26
C HIS A 433 21.91 5.84 4.69
N VAL A 434 22.65 6.89 5.04
CA VAL A 434 24.07 7.03 4.67
C VAL A 434 24.90 5.84 5.18
N MET A 435 24.74 5.46 6.45
CA MET A 435 25.43 4.30 7.00
C MET A 435 25.01 3.00 6.31
N GLU A 436 23.72 2.83 6.00
CA GLU A 436 23.21 1.67 5.26
C GLU A 436 23.89 1.57 3.88
N LEU A 437 24.07 2.69 3.17
CA LEU A 437 24.75 2.71 1.87
C LEU A 437 26.23 2.33 1.99
N VAL A 438 26.95 2.86 2.98
CA VAL A 438 28.37 2.52 3.22
C VAL A 438 28.51 1.03 3.56
N VAL A 439 27.67 0.52 4.47
CA VAL A 439 27.67 -0.91 4.84
C VAL A 439 27.28 -1.79 3.66
N ARG A 440 26.29 -1.38 2.86
CA ARG A 440 25.89 -2.10 1.63
C ARG A 440 27.04 -2.16 0.63
N ALA A 441 27.77 -1.06 0.44
CA ALA A 441 28.91 -1.00 -0.48
C ALA A 441 30.05 -1.91 -0.01
N ALA A 442 30.44 -1.82 1.26
CA ALA A 442 31.44 -2.70 1.85
C ALA A 442 31.04 -4.18 1.75
N ALA A 443 29.80 -4.52 2.09
CA ALA A 443 29.29 -5.88 1.97
C ALA A 443 29.29 -6.37 0.51
N SER A 444 28.91 -5.54 -0.45
CA SER A 444 28.92 -5.91 -1.88
C SER A 444 30.34 -6.14 -2.40
N ASN A 445 31.33 -5.40 -1.90
CA ASN A 445 32.73 -5.59 -2.25
C ASN A 445 33.31 -6.89 -1.64
N ILE A 446 32.94 -7.21 -0.39
CA ILE A 446 33.48 -8.38 0.31
C ILE A 446 32.79 -9.68 -0.14
N PHE A 447 31.46 -9.65 -0.25
CA PHE A 447 30.63 -10.85 -0.46
C PHE A 447 30.06 -10.95 -1.88
N GLY A 448 30.20 -9.90 -2.70
CA GLY A 448 29.58 -9.82 -4.03
C GLY A 448 28.12 -9.36 -3.98
N LYS A 449 27.45 -9.38 -5.14
CA LYS A 449 26.04 -8.99 -5.26
C LYS A 449 25.14 -10.04 -4.61
N THR A 450 24.26 -9.61 -3.71
CA THR A 450 23.20 -10.47 -3.15
C THR A 450 22.14 -10.80 -4.19
N SER A 451 21.82 -12.08 -4.36
CA SER A 451 20.79 -12.59 -5.26
C SER A 451 19.41 -12.80 -4.60
N ALA A 452 19.32 -12.61 -3.29
CA ALA A 452 18.11 -12.83 -2.50
C ALA A 452 17.84 -11.68 -1.51
N PRO A 453 16.57 -11.44 -1.11
CA PRO A 453 16.19 -10.39 -0.16
C PRO A 453 16.73 -10.61 1.27
N THR A 454 17.24 -11.80 1.56
CA THR A 454 17.93 -12.12 2.82
C THR A 454 19.15 -12.97 2.53
N ASP A 455 20.29 -12.55 3.08
CA ASP A 455 21.52 -13.32 3.05
C ASP A 455 21.57 -14.32 4.25
N PRO A 456 21.81 -15.61 4.02
CA PRO A 456 21.94 -16.61 5.08
C PRO A 456 23.04 -16.28 6.10
N LEU A 457 24.15 -15.65 5.66
CA LEU A 457 25.23 -15.21 6.52
C LEU A 457 24.74 -14.14 7.49
N PHE A 458 24.04 -13.11 6.98
CA PHE A 458 23.46 -12.06 7.83
C PHE A 458 22.37 -12.58 8.77
N GLN A 459 21.56 -13.56 8.35
CA GLN A 459 20.61 -14.21 9.25
C GLN A 459 21.31 -14.95 10.39
N THR A 460 22.40 -15.65 10.07
CA THR A 460 23.20 -16.37 11.07
C THR A 460 23.88 -15.41 12.03
N LEU A 461 24.47 -14.32 11.51
CA LEU A 461 25.07 -13.25 12.30
C LEU A 461 24.04 -12.63 13.25
N LYS A 462 22.84 -12.30 12.75
CA LYS A 462 21.75 -11.74 13.57
C LYS A 462 21.36 -12.67 14.72
N LYS A 463 21.28 -13.98 14.48
CA LYS A 463 20.97 -14.98 15.52
C LYS A 463 22.08 -15.10 16.57
N ARG A 464 23.34 -14.97 16.16
CA ARG A 464 24.51 -15.13 17.04
C ARG A 464 25.03 -13.82 17.64
N TRP A 465 24.42 -12.68 17.30
CA TRP A 465 24.91 -11.34 17.68
C TRP A 465 25.16 -11.17 19.18
N SER A 466 24.24 -11.68 20.02
CA SER A 466 24.34 -11.62 21.48
C SER A 466 25.42 -12.54 22.07
N GLN A 467 25.98 -13.46 21.27
CA GLN A 467 26.99 -14.42 21.68
C GLN A 467 28.39 -14.03 21.20
N LEU A 468 28.51 -12.98 20.39
CA LEU A 468 29.79 -12.47 19.92
C LEU A 468 30.46 -11.65 21.02
N ASP A 469 31.79 -11.76 21.11
CA ASP A 469 32.60 -10.89 21.95
C ASP A 469 32.67 -9.49 21.30
N HIS A 470 32.18 -8.49 22.02
CA HIS A 470 32.12 -7.09 21.55
C HIS A 470 33.33 -6.27 22.04
N SER A 471 34.27 -6.90 22.75
CA SER A 471 35.45 -6.22 23.30
C SER A 471 36.52 -5.91 22.25
N GLN A 472 36.55 -6.64 21.13
CA GLN A 472 37.53 -6.47 20.06
C GLN A 472 36.86 -6.38 18.68
N TYR A 473 36.63 -5.16 18.22
CA TYR A 473 36.25 -4.92 16.82
C TYR A 473 37.48 -4.52 16.00
N LEU A 474 37.76 -5.26 14.93
CA LEU A 474 38.64 -4.79 13.88
C LEU A 474 37.98 -3.57 13.20
N ARG A 475 38.63 -2.41 13.27
CA ARG A 475 38.17 -1.22 12.54
C ARG A 475 38.42 -1.42 11.06
N LEU A 476 37.35 -1.31 10.28
CA LEU A 476 37.46 -1.18 8.83
C LEU A 476 37.96 0.22 8.53
N ASP A 477 39.14 0.33 7.92
CA ASP A 477 39.69 1.61 7.49
C ASP A 477 39.00 2.05 6.20
N ILE A 478 38.04 2.96 6.36
CA ILE A 478 37.22 3.48 5.26
C ILE A 478 38.09 4.20 4.22
N ALA A 479 39.24 4.75 4.60
CA ALA A 479 40.14 5.45 3.69
C ALA A 479 40.80 4.53 2.65
N ASN A 480 40.84 3.22 2.92
CA ASN A 480 41.48 2.21 2.08
C ASN A 480 40.46 1.35 1.30
N LEU A 481 39.17 1.69 1.34
CA LEU A 481 38.19 1.07 0.44
C LEU A 481 38.46 1.56 -0.99
N PRO A 482 38.46 0.68 -2.01
CA PRO A 482 38.56 1.11 -3.40
C PRO A 482 37.54 2.22 -3.67
N GLU A 483 37.92 3.26 -4.41
CA GLU A 483 36.97 4.22 -4.97
C GLU A 483 36.02 3.46 -5.91
N SER A 484 34.96 2.88 -5.35
CA SER A 484 33.81 2.43 -6.10
C SER A 484 32.74 3.53 -6.07
N ASP A 485 31.80 3.46 -7.01
CA ASP A 485 30.72 4.43 -7.27
C ASP A 485 29.83 4.84 -6.06
N TRP A 486 30.11 4.39 -4.83
CA TRP A 486 29.29 4.72 -3.66
C TRP A 486 29.27 6.22 -3.32
N LEU A 487 30.34 6.97 -3.64
CA LEU A 487 30.32 8.44 -3.51
C LEU A 487 29.29 9.10 -4.43
N SER A 488 28.93 8.47 -5.56
CA SER A 488 27.89 8.97 -6.46
C SER A 488 26.46 8.77 -5.91
N HIS A 489 26.32 7.99 -4.84
CA HIS A 489 25.04 7.65 -4.20
C HIS A 489 24.80 8.38 -2.87
N LEU A 490 25.79 9.12 -2.36
CA LEU A 490 25.67 10.07 -1.25
C LEU A 490 25.24 11.45 -1.77
#